data_AF-A0AA96X3L4-F1
#
_entry.id   AF-A0AA96X3L4-F1
#
_cell.length_a   1.000
_cell.length_b   1.000
_cell.length_c   1.000
_cell.angle_alpha   90.00
_cell.angle_beta   90.00
_cell.angle_gamma   90.00
#
_symmetry.space_group_name_H-M   'P 1'
#
loop_
_entity.id
_entity.type
_entity.pdbx_description
1 polymer ?
#
loop_
_entity_poly.entity_id
_entity_poly.type
_entity_poly.pdbx_seq_one_letter_code
_entity_poly.pdbx_strand_id
1 'polypeptide(L)'
;MIPHAGGKFAIETALRASGIAHTILRPTYFAQNDLVQKDVITAGAYATPLGAHPVARIDTRDVALAAASALLDIRAKNEVFLLSSLDAPNGNETAALWSIALGRAVIYPDLTPEDFANSIETMVPPWLNFDLLIMHRWFKTNGHPVNQEDLEAQAALLPQGPRSYRSFVEETANTWQSET
;
A
#
# COMPACT_ATOMS: atom_id res chain seq x y z
N MET A 1 7.44 -8.76 -14.55
CA MET A 1 7.41 -7.37 -14.05
C MET A 1 5.96 -6.93 -13.99
N ILE A 2 5.51 -6.29 -12.91
CA ILE A 2 4.14 -5.76 -12.82
C ILE A 2 4.03 -4.61 -13.85
N PRO A 3 3.07 -4.59 -14.79
CA PRO A 3 3.17 -3.71 -15.96
C PRO A 3 3.20 -2.21 -15.61
N HIS A 4 2.37 -1.73 -14.67
CA HIS A 4 2.42 -0.35 -14.20
C HIS A 4 3.74 0.05 -13.52
N ALA A 5 4.62 -0.88 -13.17
CA ALA A 5 5.96 -0.56 -12.65
C ALA A 5 6.95 -0.21 -13.79
N GLY A 6 6.71 -0.68 -15.02
CA GLY A 6 7.60 -0.46 -16.16
C GLY A 6 7.78 1.02 -16.51
N GLY A 7 6.67 1.78 -16.52
CA GLY A 7 6.72 3.23 -16.76
C GLY A 7 7.51 4.00 -15.69
N LYS A 8 7.45 3.55 -14.42
CA LYS A 8 8.19 4.17 -13.31
C LYS A 8 9.69 4.02 -13.50
N PHE A 9 10.15 2.83 -13.90
CA PHE A 9 11.56 2.58 -14.16
C PHE A 9 12.12 3.44 -15.30
N ALA A 10 11.35 3.63 -16.37
CA ALA A 10 11.74 4.51 -17.48
C ALA A 10 11.88 5.98 -17.02
N ILE A 11 10.93 6.48 -16.22
CA ILE A 11 10.99 7.84 -15.66
C ILE A 11 12.18 8.00 -14.72
N GLU A 12 12.42 7.06 -13.81
CA GLU A 12 13.57 7.10 -12.91
C GLU A 12 14.90 7.09 -13.67
N THR A 13 14.99 6.29 -14.73
CA THR A 13 16.18 6.25 -15.60
C THR A 13 16.41 7.60 -16.27
N ALA A 14 15.35 8.21 -16.82
CA ALA A 14 15.43 9.54 -17.43
C ALA A 14 15.81 10.62 -16.41
N LEU A 15 15.27 10.58 -15.19
CA LEU A 15 15.61 11.51 -14.12
C LEU A 15 17.10 11.42 -13.77
N ARG A 16 17.64 10.20 -13.61
CA ARG A 16 19.07 10.00 -13.35
C ARG A 16 19.96 10.53 -14.49
N ALA A 17 19.55 10.32 -15.74
CA ALA A 17 20.30 10.79 -16.90
C ALA A 17 20.23 12.32 -17.11
N SER A 18 19.20 12.98 -16.58
CA SER A 18 18.96 14.41 -16.82
C SER A 18 19.98 15.35 -16.14
N GLY A 19 20.72 14.87 -15.13
CA GLY A 19 21.58 15.71 -14.29
C GLY A 19 20.81 16.63 -13.32
N ILE A 20 19.47 16.59 -13.34
CA ILE A 20 18.62 17.33 -12.40
C ILE A 20 18.69 16.65 -11.03
N ALA A 21 18.88 17.45 -9.98
CA ALA A 21 18.78 16.98 -8.61
C ALA A 21 17.38 16.41 -8.34
N HIS A 22 17.30 15.17 -7.87
CA HIS A 22 16.02 14.48 -7.67
C HIS A 22 16.05 13.63 -6.40
N THR A 23 14.88 13.32 -5.86
CA THR A 23 14.72 12.27 -4.84
C THR A 23 13.65 11.32 -5.34
N ILE A 24 13.90 10.01 -5.28
CA ILE A 24 12.93 9.00 -5.73
C ILE A 24 12.32 8.34 -4.51
N LEU A 25 11.00 8.48 -4.36
CA LEU A 25 10.22 7.80 -3.33
C LEU A 25 9.51 6.60 -3.96
N ARG A 26 9.75 5.40 -3.42
CA ARG A 26 9.14 4.14 -3.85
C ARG A 26 8.27 3.59 -2.73
N PRO A 27 7.04 4.09 -2.59
CA PRO A 27 6.15 3.58 -1.56
C PRO A 27 5.72 2.13 -1.83
N THR A 28 5.45 1.41 -0.75
CA THR A 28 4.73 0.13 -0.80
C THR A 28 3.27 0.34 -1.20
N TYR A 29 2.44 -0.71 -1.12
CA TYR A 29 1.02 -0.63 -1.45
C TYR A 29 0.32 0.40 -0.54
N PHE A 30 -0.71 1.09 -1.02
CA PHE A 30 -1.34 2.13 -0.20
C PHE A 30 -2.41 1.56 0.73
N ALA A 31 -2.38 1.96 2.00
CA ALA A 31 -3.44 1.64 2.95
C ALA A 31 -4.79 2.22 2.50
N GLN A 32 -4.77 3.40 1.86
CA GLN A 32 -5.94 4.10 1.31
C GLN A 32 -6.68 3.32 0.22
N ASN A 33 -6.10 2.26 -0.36
CA ASN A 33 -6.82 1.39 -1.30
C ASN A 33 -8.04 0.72 -0.63
N ASP A 34 -8.02 0.56 0.70
CA ASP A 34 -9.14 0.01 1.45
C ASP A 34 -10.35 0.96 1.49
N LEU A 35 -10.15 2.26 1.29
CA LEU A 35 -11.26 3.24 1.26
C LEU A 35 -12.20 2.98 0.08
N VAL A 36 -11.66 2.47 -1.03
CA VAL A 36 -12.44 2.07 -2.21
C VAL A 36 -13.31 0.84 -1.91
N GLN A 37 -12.94 0.05 -0.89
CA GLN A 37 -13.64 -1.16 -0.47
C GLN A 37 -14.53 -0.94 0.76
N LYS A 38 -14.80 0.30 1.17
CA LYS A 38 -15.60 0.63 2.37
C LYS A 38 -16.88 -0.20 2.45
N ASP A 39 -17.68 -0.24 1.39
CA ASP A 39 -18.96 -0.95 1.40
C ASP A 39 -18.80 -2.46 1.58
N VAL A 40 -17.77 -3.06 0.97
CA VAL A 40 -17.49 -4.50 1.09
C VAL A 40 -17.00 -4.84 2.50
N ILE A 41 -16.10 -4.02 3.05
CA ILE A 41 -15.53 -4.19 4.39
C ILE A 41 -16.62 -4.03 5.46
N THR A 42 -17.45 -2.99 5.34
CA THR A 42 -18.55 -2.74 6.29
C THR A 42 -19.68 -3.76 6.19
N ALA A 43 -19.85 -4.39 5.01
CA ALA A 43 -20.71 -5.56 4.80
C ALA A 43 -20.11 -6.89 5.31
N GLY A 44 -18.86 -6.89 5.78
CA GLY A 44 -18.24 -8.02 6.50
C GLY A 44 -17.23 -8.83 5.71
N ALA A 45 -16.63 -8.30 4.63
CA ALA A 45 -15.58 -8.99 3.90
C ALA A 45 -14.41 -8.07 3.50
N TYR A 46 -13.17 -8.56 3.60
CA TYR A 46 -12.00 -7.90 3.01
C TYR A 46 -11.63 -8.59 1.70
N ALA A 47 -11.94 -7.99 0.56
CA ALA A 47 -11.90 -8.66 -0.74
C ALA A 47 -10.54 -8.63 -1.46
N THR A 48 -9.62 -7.73 -1.09
CA THR A 48 -8.30 -7.65 -1.74
C THR A 48 -7.52 -8.97 -1.59
N PRO A 49 -7.09 -9.61 -2.68
CA PRO A 49 -6.43 -10.91 -2.65
C PRO A 49 -4.94 -10.82 -2.25
N LEU A 50 -4.66 -10.41 -1.01
CA LEU A 50 -3.29 -10.31 -0.45
C LEU A 50 -2.61 -11.67 -0.24
N GLY A 51 -3.36 -12.72 0.09
CA GLY A 51 -2.83 -14.05 0.42
C GLY A 51 -2.30 -14.17 1.84
N ALA A 52 -1.57 -15.27 2.09
CA ALA A 52 -1.01 -15.60 3.40
C ALA A 52 0.33 -14.92 3.70
N HIS A 53 0.98 -14.33 2.69
CA HIS A 53 2.26 -13.65 2.87
C HIS A 53 2.05 -12.21 3.37
N PRO A 54 2.98 -11.67 4.20
CA PRO A 54 2.93 -10.29 4.65
C PRO A 54 2.92 -9.29 3.49
N VAL A 55 2.07 -8.25 3.56
CA VAL A 55 2.06 -7.15 2.57
C VAL A 55 2.02 -5.81 3.30
N ALA A 56 3.15 -5.11 3.26
CA ALA A 56 3.31 -3.77 3.80
C ALA A 56 2.45 -2.78 3.02
N ARG A 57 1.77 -1.90 3.77
CA ARG A 57 0.83 -0.93 3.24
C ARG A 57 1.04 0.43 3.87
N ILE A 58 1.77 1.30 3.17
CA ILE A 58 2.08 2.65 3.64
C ILE A 58 0.83 3.55 3.62
N ASP A 59 0.74 4.40 4.64
CA ASP A 59 -0.23 5.49 4.71
C ASP A 59 0.23 6.64 3.80
N THR A 60 -0.61 7.13 2.88
CA THR A 60 -0.25 8.23 1.98
C THR A 60 0.12 9.53 2.71
N ARG A 61 -0.29 9.70 3.98
CA ARG A 61 0.17 10.81 4.84
C ARG A 61 1.68 10.76 5.08
N ASP A 62 2.25 9.57 5.24
CA ASP A 62 3.71 9.39 5.40
C ASP A 62 4.43 9.61 4.06
N VAL A 63 3.83 9.23 2.93
CA VAL A 63 4.39 9.55 1.61
C VAL A 63 4.46 11.07 1.39
N ALA A 64 3.40 11.79 1.76
CA ALA A 64 3.37 13.25 1.67
C ALA A 64 4.40 13.91 2.58
N LEU A 65 4.52 13.44 3.83
CA LEU A 65 5.51 13.95 4.77
C LEU A 65 6.94 13.64 4.31
N ALA A 66 7.22 12.44 3.83
CA ALA A 66 8.52 12.07 3.30
C ALA A 66 8.90 12.93 2.09
N ALA A 67 7.95 13.23 1.20
CA ALA A 67 8.15 14.14 0.08
C ALA A 67 8.47 15.56 0.55
N ALA A 68 7.73 16.07 1.54
CA ALA A 68 8.01 17.39 2.12
C ALA A 68 9.40 17.45 2.77
N SER A 69 9.79 16.42 3.54
CA SER A 69 11.12 16.32 4.14
C SER A 69 12.22 16.26 3.07
N ALA A 70 12.04 15.47 2.02
CA ALA A 70 13.01 15.33 0.94
C ALA A 70 13.26 16.64 0.18
N LEU A 71 12.26 17.51 0.07
CA LEU A 71 12.41 18.84 -0.54
C LEU A 71 13.26 19.79 0.31
N LEU A 72 13.35 19.57 1.62
CA LEU A 72 14.04 20.43 2.58
C LEU A 72 15.42 19.91 2.98
N ASP A 73 15.69 18.60 2.80
CA ASP A 73 16.93 17.97 3.20
C ASP A 73 17.87 17.73 2.01
N ILE A 74 19.00 18.44 1.98
CA ILE A 74 20.03 18.26 0.96
C ILE A 74 20.61 16.84 0.92
N ARG A 75 20.54 16.09 2.03
CA ARG A 75 21.01 14.70 2.11
C ARG A 75 20.11 13.74 1.36
N ALA A 76 18.87 14.13 1.06
CA ALA A 76 17.96 13.34 0.23
C ALA A 76 18.26 13.47 -1.28
N LYS A 77 19.15 14.39 -1.67
CA LYS A 77 19.47 14.66 -3.07
C LYS A 77 20.12 13.45 -3.75
N ASN A 78 19.54 13.05 -4.88
CA ASN A 78 19.90 11.92 -5.72
C ASN A 78 19.76 10.55 -5.05
N GLU A 79 19.03 10.50 -3.93
CA GLU A 79 18.78 9.27 -3.18
C GLU A 79 17.45 8.61 -3.56
N VAL A 80 17.36 7.32 -3.23
CA VAL A 80 16.14 6.52 -3.35
C VAL A 80 15.70 6.09 -1.98
N PHE A 81 14.45 6.34 -1.64
CA PHE A 81 13.84 5.84 -0.42
C PHE A 81 12.69 4.91 -0.76
N LEU A 82 12.81 3.65 -0.34
CA LEU A 82 11.70 2.72 -0.28
C LEU A 82 10.88 3.07 0.97
N LEU A 83 9.60 3.36 0.80
CA LEU A 83 8.75 3.82 1.89
C LEU A 83 7.72 2.76 2.27
N SER A 84 7.78 2.27 3.49
CA SER A 84 6.93 1.21 4.03
C SER A 84 6.19 1.64 5.30
N SER A 85 5.09 0.94 5.60
CA SER A 85 4.45 0.96 6.93
C SER A 85 5.30 0.23 7.97
N LEU A 86 4.98 0.47 9.25
CA LEU A 86 5.65 -0.16 10.39
C LEU A 86 5.37 -1.68 10.50
N ASP A 87 4.22 -2.13 10.01
CA ASP A 87 3.77 -3.52 10.00
C ASP A 87 3.27 -3.94 8.61
N ALA A 88 3.14 -5.24 8.38
CA ALA A 88 2.73 -5.82 7.10
C ALA A 88 1.75 -6.99 7.28
N PRO A 89 0.53 -6.75 7.79
CA PRO A 89 -0.41 -7.84 8.01
C PRO A 89 -0.78 -8.54 6.70
N ASN A 90 -0.89 -9.86 6.72
CA ASN A 90 -1.40 -10.67 5.61
C ASN A 90 -2.94 -10.55 5.50
N GLY A 91 -3.56 -11.26 4.55
CA GLY A 91 -5.02 -11.16 4.32
C GLY A 91 -5.89 -11.49 5.53
N ASN A 92 -5.57 -12.57 6.26
CA ASN A 92 -6.32 -12.97 7.46
C ASN A 92 -6.13 -11.97 8.60
N GLU A 93 -4.91 -11.53 8.84
CA GLU A 93 -4.59 -10.52 9.86
C GLU A 93 -5.28 -9.20 9.55
N THR A 94 -5.36 -8.83 8.27
CA THR A 94 -6.09 -7.65 7.80
C THR A 94 -7.57 -7.70 8.14
N ALA A 95 -8.23 -8.81 7.81
CA ALA A 95 -9.65 -8.98 8.13
C ALA A 95 -9.89 -9.00 9.65
N ALA A 96 -8.96 -9.55 10.43
CA ALA A 96 -9.02 -9.50 11.89
C ALA A 96 -8.88 -8.06 12.43
N LEU A 97 -7.97 -7.25 11.88
CA LEU A 97 -7.82 -5.83 12.24
C LEU A 97 -9.12 -5.05 11.96
N TRP A 98 -9.70 -5.22 10.78
CA TRP A 98 -10.98 -4.60 10.43
C TRP A 98 -12.11 -5.10 11.33
N SER A 99 -12.13 -6.39 11.68
CA SER A 99 -13.15 -6.94 12.59
C SER A 99 -13.10 -6.30 13.97
N ILE A 100 -11.89 -6.16 14.53
CA ILE A 100 -11.67 -5.52 15.83
C ILE A 100 -12.09 -4.06 15.78
N ALA A 101 -11.64 -3.31 14.77
CA ALA A 101 -11.88 -1.89 14.68
C ALA A 101 -13.36 -1.56 14.42
N LEU A 102 -14.07 -2.38 13.64
CA LEU A 102 -15.49 -2.17 13.33
C LEU A 102 -16.45 -2.78 14.37
N GLY A 103 -15.94 -3.57 15.31
CA GLY A 103 -16.76 -4.29 16.31
C GLY A 103 -17.71 -5.32 15.70
N ARG A 104 -17.40 -5.85 14.52
CA ARG A 104 -18.23 -6.83 13.78
C ARG A 104 -17.36 -7.80 13.00
N ALA A 105 -17.90 -8.95 12.60
CA ALA A 105 -17.15 -9.92 11.82
C ALA A 105 -16.82 -9.38 10.42
N VAL A 106 -15.55 -9.38 10.06
CA VAL A 106 -15.03 -9.17 8.71
C VAL A 106 -14.21 -10.40 8.35
N ILE A 107 -14.65 -11.15 7.34
CA ILE A 107 -13.96 -12.36 6.90
C ILE A 107 -12.94 -12.05 5.79
N TYR A 108 -11.90 -12.87 5.72
CA TYR A 108 -11.03 -12.94 4.56
C TYR A 108 -11.46 -14.13 3.68
N PRO A 109 -12.22 -13.92 2.58
CA PRO A 109 -12.68 -15.01 1.73
C PRO A 109 -11.55 -15.68 0.93
N ASP A 110 -10.32 -15.16 1.00
CA ASP A 110 -9.13 -15.63 0.29
C ASP A 110 -9.34 -15.78 -1.23
N LEU A 111 -10.03 -14.80 -1.85
CA LEU A 111 -10.28 -14.78 -3.29
C LEU A 111 -8.98 -15.04 -4.08
N THR A 112 -9.12 -15.78 -5.18
CA THR A 112 -8.04 -15.85 -6.16
C THR A 112 -7.88 -14.49 -6.82
N PRO A 113 -6.67 -14.12 -7.29
CA PRO A 113 -6.48 -12.92 -8.09
C PRO A 113 -7.44 -12.84 -9.29
N GLU A 114 -7.78 -13.99 -9.88
CA GLU A 114 -8.72 -14.13 -10.99
C GLU A 114 -10.16 -13.81 -10.57
N ASP A 115 -10.64 -14.36 -9.45
CA ASP A 115 -11.98 -14.07 -8.93
C ASP A 115 -12.13 -12.59 -8.58
N PHE A 116 -11.10 -12.01 -7.97
CA PHE A 116 -11.08 -10.57 -7.69
C PHE A 116 -11.10 -9.74 -8.98
N ALA A 117 -10.28 -10.07 -9.97
CA ALA A 117 -10.24 -9.38 -11.26
C ALA A 117 -11.61 -9.42 -11.97
N ASN A 118 -12.29 -10.57 -11.93
CA ASN A 118 -13.64 -10.70 -12.47
C ASN A 118 -14.64 -9.83 -11.70
N SER A 119 -14.53 -9.75 -10.36
CA SER A 119 -15.44 -8.97 -9.52
C SER A 119 -15.39 -7.45 -9.77
N ILE A 120 -14.26 -6.93 -10.27
CA ILE A 120 -14.06 -5.51 -10.54
C ILE A 120 -14.09 -5.16 -12.03
N GLU A 121 -14.36 -6.12 -12.93
CA GLU A 121 -14.21 -5.97 -14.38
C GLU A 121 -14.98 -4.76 -14.95
N THR A 122 -16.18 -4.50 -14.43
CA THR A 122 -17.02 -3.38 -14.87
C THR A 122 -16.74 -2.07 -14.15
N MET A 123 -15.90 -2.10 -13.09
CA MET A 123 -15.59 -0.94 -12.24
C MET A 123 -14.32 -0.22 -12.68
N VAL A 124 -13.44 -0.90 -13.40
CA VAL A 124 -12.13 -0.34 -13.82
C VAL A 124 -11.86 -0.59 -15.31
N PRO A 125 -11.03 0.24 -15.96
CA PRO A 125 -10.61 -0.02 -17.33
C PRO A 125 -9.87 -1.37 -17.48
N PRO A 126 -9.97 -2.06 -18.63
CA PRO A 126 -9.36 -3.38 -18.83
C PRO A 126 -7.86 -3.44 -18.55
N TRP A 127 -7.11 -2.40 -18.89
CA TRP A 127 -5.66 -2.33 -18.63
C TRP A 127 -5.35 -2.30 -17.13
N LEU A 128 -6.18 -1.60 -16.32
CA LEU A 128 -5.98 -1.54 -14.87
C LEU A 128 -6.34 -2.87 -14.23
N ASN A 129 -7.42 -3.52 -14.69
CA ASN A 129 -7.79 -4.85 -14.20
C ASN A 129 -6.66 -5.87 -14.43
N PHE A 130 -6.12 -5.91 -15.64
CA PHE A 130 -4.99 -6.78 -15.99
C PHE A 130 -3.75 -6.52 -15.12
N ASP A 131 -3.44 -5.26 -14.87
CA ASP A 131 -2.32 -4.87 -14.02
C ASP A 131 -2.51 -5.29 -12.56
N LEU A 132 -3.71 -5.10 -12.01
CA LEU A 132 -4.06 -5.52 -10.66
C LEU A 132 -4.04 -7.04 -10.53
N LEU A 133 -4.51 -7.79 -11.54
CA LEU A 133 -4.41 -9.25 -11.57
C LEU A 133 -2.96 -9.72 -11.42
N ILE A 134 -2.03 -9.14 -12.20
CA ILE A 134 -0.61 -9.50 -12.13
C ILE A 134 0.00 -9.12 -10.78
N MET A 135 -0.32 -7.93 -10.26
CA MET A 135 0.16 -7.47 -8.95
C MET A 135 -0.30 -8.40 -7.82
N HIS A 136 -1.58 -8.76 -7.80
CA HIS A 136 -2.14 -9.63 -6.77
C HIS A 136 -1.63 -11.07 -6.85
N ARG A 137 -1.41 -11.60 -8.07
CA ARG A 137 -0.67 -12.88 -8.24
C ARG A 137 0.73 -12.79 -7.62
N TRP A 138 1.41 -11.66 -7.80
CA TRP A 138 2.73 -11.47 -7.23
C TRP A 138 2.70 -11.42 -5.69
N PHE A 139 1.74 -10.70 -5.08
CA PHE A 139 1.55 -10.69 -3.62
C PHE A 139 1.24 -12.08 -3.07
N LYS A 140 0.34 -12.84 -3.71
CA LYS A 140 -0.01 -14.21 -3.28
C LYS A 140 1.18 -15.17 -3.27
N THR A 141 2.19 -14.93 -4.11
CA THR A 141 3.38 -15.80 -4.18
C THR A 141 4.55 -15.28 -3.36
N ASN A 142 4.76 -13.97 -3.29
CA ASN A 142 5.99 -13.38 -2.74
C ASN A 142 5.75 -12.53 -1.48
N GLY A 143 4.51 -12.09 -1.24
CA GLY A 143 4.22 -10.99 -0.32
C GLY A 143 4.94 -9.70 -0.70
N HIS A 144 4.95 -8.76 0.21
CA HIS A 144 5.80 -7.57 0.21
C HIS A 144 6.08 -7.19 1.67
N PRO A 145 6.91 -7.97 2.39
CA PRO A 145 7.15 -7.75 3.81
C PRO A 145 7.87 -6.42 4.06
N VAL A 146 7.80 -5.93 5.30
CA VAL A 146 8.66 -4.82 5.73
C VAL A 146 10.12 -5.25 5.61
N ASN A 147 10.93 -4.42 4.94
CA ASN A 147 12.38 -4.54 4.95
C ASN A 147 12.93 -3.59 6.03
N GLN A 148 13.75 -4.13 6.93
CA GLN A 148 14.29 -3.38 8.05
C GLN A 148 15.30 -2.30 7.63
N GLU A 149 16.11 -2.57 6.61
CA GLU A 149 17.07 -1.60 6.07
C GLU A 149 16.34 -0.40 5.43
N ASP A 150 15.27 -0.68 4.69
CA ASP A 150 14.42 0.37 4.12
C ASP A 150 13.72 1.18 5.21
N LEU A 151 13.25 0.53 6.27
CA LEU A 151 12.60 1.18 7.42
C LEU A 151 13.58 2.11 8.17
N GLU A 152 14.85 1.71 8.29
CA GLU A 152 15.91 2.53 8.88
C GLU A 152 16.29 3.70 7.97
N ALA A 153 16.43 3.46 6.66
CA ALA A 153 16.75 4.49 5.68
C ALA A 153 15.64 5.56 5.59
N GLN A 154 14.36 5.16 5.56
CA GLN A 154 13.25 6.11 5.48
C GLN A 154 13.11 7.00 6.73
N ALA A 155 13.70 6.63 7.87
CA ALA A 155 13.71 7.46 9.08
C ALA A 155 14.41 8.81 8.85
N ALA A 156 15.29 8.91 7.85
CA ALA A 156 15.85 10.18 7.42
C ALA A 156 14.77 11.18 6.94
N LEU A 157 13.69 10.68 6.32
CA LEU A 157 12.57 11.48 5.84
C LEU A 157 11.36 11.48 6.79
N LEU A 158 11.26 10.46 7.65
CA LEU A 158 10.19 10.25 8.62
C LEU A 158 10.77 10.03 10.03
N PRO A 159 11.32 11.07 10.68
CA PRO A 159 12.01 10.94 11.96
C PRO A 159 11.09 10.48 13.10
N GLN A 160 9.78 10.71 12.99
CA GLN A 160 8.77 10.20 13.93
C GLN A 160 8.41 8.72 13.69
N GLY A 161 8.99 8.09 12.67
CA GLY A 161 8.64 6.75 12.18
C GLY A 161 7.40 6.75 11.27
N PRO A 162 7.23 5.70 10.43
CA PRO A 162 6.00 5.53 9.66
C PRO A 162 4.87 5.06 10.57
N ARG A 163 3.65 5.30 10.09
CA ARG A 163 2.42 4.80 10.69
C ARG A 163 2.32 3.28 10.45
N SER A 164 1.66 2.59 11.37
CA SER A 164 1.27 1.20 11.16
C SER A 164 -0.03 1.13 10.36
N TYR A 165 -0.19 0.07 9.58
CA TYR A 165 -1.45 -0.26 8.94
C TYR A 165 -2.57 -0.43 9.99
N ARG A 166 -2.27 -1.00 11.17
CA ARG A 166 -3.22 -1.06 12.30
C ARG A 166 -3.77 0.32 12.66
N SER A 167 -2.91 1.32 12.83
CA SER A 167 -3.34 2.67 13.20
C SER A 167 -4.21 3.33 12.12
N PHE A 168 -3.93 3.05 10.84
CA PHE A 168 -4.80 3.46 9.73
C PHE A 168 -6.19 2.82 9.82
N VAL A 169 -6.27 1.51 10.08
CA VAL A 169 -7.56 0.79 10.21
C VAL A 169 -8.38 1.34 11.38
N GLU A 170 -7.78 1.55 12.54
CA GLU A 170 -8.45 2.08 13.73
C GLU A 170 -9.04 3.49 13.49
N GLU A 171 -8.25 4.41 12.95
CA GLU A 171 -8.71 5.77 12.63
C GLU A 171 -9.81 5.78 11.56
N THR A 172 -9.66 4.94 10.54
CA THR A 172 -10.62 4.86 9.44
C THR A 172 -11.95 4.28 9.91
N ALA A 173 -11.92 3.20 10.70
CA ALA A 173 -13.12 2.61 11.29
C ALA A 173 -13.88 3.59 12.19
N ASN A 174 -13.16 4.35 13.03
CA ASN A 174 -13.77 5.40 13.87
C ASN A 174 -14.47 6.46 13.01
N THR A 175 -13.84 6.87 11.89
CA THR A 175 -14.43 7.82 10.94
C THR A 175 -15.72 7.26 10.34
N TRP A 176 -15.69 6.03 9.81
CA TRP A 176 -16.87 5.40 9.21
C TRP A 176 -18.03 5.20 10.19
N GLN A 177 -17.74 4.88 11.46
CA GLN A 177 -18.76 4.74 12.49
C GLN A 177 -19.36 6.09 12.91
N SER A 178 -18.60 7.18 12.86
CA SER A 178 -19.09 8.52 13.18
C SER A 178 -20.00 9.14 12.10
N GLU A 179 -19.97 8.59 10.88
CA GLU A 179 -20.80 9.02 9.74
C GLU A 179 -22.19 8.36 9.70
N THR A 180 -22.45 7.39 10.59
CA THR A 180 -23.71 6.61 10.66
C THR A 180 -24.59 7.10 11.80
#